data_AF-A0A0P6Y6D9-F1
#
_entry.id   AF-A0A0P6Y6D9-F1
#
_cell.length_a   1.000
_cell.length_b   1.000
_cell.length_c   1.000
_cell.angle_alpha   90.00
_cell.angle_beta   90.00
_cell.angle_gamma   90.00
#
_symmetry.space_group_name_H-M   'P 1'
#
loop_
_entity.id
_entity.type
_entity.pdbx_description
1 polymer ?
#
loop_
_entity_poly.entity_id
_entity_poly.type
_entity_poly.pdbx_seq_one_letter_code
_entity_poly.pdbx_strand_id
1 'polypeptide(L)' 'MAEHSTEEKNGYLKTWVTLHPGEKVSLCRCFKSKKFPLCDGTHKLEGTHGPVSIQVTPCEEDKKQTD' A
#
# COMPACT_ATOMS: atom_id res chain seq x y z
N MET A 1 0.43 -9.49 -5.97
CA MET A 1 1.00 -8.13 -6.07
C MET A 1 -0.17 -7.22 -5.85
N ALA A 2 -0.08 -6.27 -4.90
CA ALA A 2 -1.19 -5.41 -4.51
C ALA A 2 -1.94 -4.84 -5.73
N GLU A 3 -3.21 -5.17 -5.85
CA GLU A 3 -4.08 -4.60 -6.88
C GLU A 3 -4.48 -3.18 -6.45
N HIS A 4 -4.46 -2.25 -7.39
CA HIS A 4 -4.91 -0.89 -7.13
C HIS A 4 -5.70 -0.32 -8.29
N SER A 5 -6.72 0.49 -7.97
CA SER A 5 -7.51 1.25 -8.94
C SER A 5 -7.63 2.70 -8.49
N THR A 6 -7.57 3.63 -9.44
CA THR A 6 -7.78 5.06 -9.17
C THR A 6 -9.00 5.53 -9.94
N GLU A 7 -9.93 6.16 -9.22
CA GLU A 7 -11.19 6.65 -9.75
C GLU A 7 -11.40 8.10 -9.32
N GLU A 8 -12.02 8.92 -10.16
CA GLU A 8 -12.42 10.27 -9.77
C GLU A 8 -13.80 10.23 -9.10
N LYS A 9 -13.89 10.71 -7.85
CA LYS A 9 -15.15 10.80 -7.11
C LYS A 9 -15.28 12.18 -6.48
N ASN A 10 -16.34 12.91 -6.87
CA ASN A 10 -16.62 14.27 -6.40
C ASN A 10 -15.46 15.27 -6.66
N GLY A 11 -14.77 15.15 -7.79
CA GLY A 11 -13.65 16.01 -8.18
C GLY A 11 -12.32 15.69 -7.49
N TYR A 12 -12.24 14.58 -6.73
CA TYR A 12 -11.01 14.11 -6.10
C TYR A 12 -10.62 12.73 -6.63
N LEU A 13 -9.33 12.53 -6.87
CA LEU A 13 -8.80 11.21 -7.20
C LEU A 13 -8.79 10.35 -5.93
N LYS A 14 -9.56 9.27 -5.95
CA LYS A 14 -9.60 8.26 -4.91
C LYS A 14 -8.92 7.00 -5.43
N THR A 15 -7.88 6.57 -4.73
CA THR A 15 -7.18 5.33 -5.05
C THR A 15 -7.53 4.26 -4.03
N TRP A 16 -7.94 3.10 -4.51
CA TRP A 16 -8.15 1.89 -3.73
C TRP A 16 -6.95 0.98 -3.89
N VAL A 17 -6.51 0.39 -2.78
CA VAL A 17 -5.44 -0.62 -2.76
C VAL A 17 -5.98 -1.84 -2.03
N THR A 18 -6.13 -2.94 -2.75
CA THR A 18 -6.59 -4.22 -2.20
C THR A 18 -5.39 -5.08 -1.87
N LEU A 19 -5.36 -5.58 -0.64
CA LEU A 19 -4.27 -6.40 -0.12
C LEU A 19 -4.83 -7.68 0.49
N HIS A 20 -4.14 -8.79 0.27
CA HIS A 20 -4.44 -10.07 0.89
C HIS A 20 -3.55 -10.32 2.12
N PRO A 21 -4.01 -11.12 3.10
CA PRO A 21 -3.18 -11.61 4.18
C PRO A 21 -1.81 -12.15 3.70
N GLY A 22 -0.75 -11.75 4.38
CA GLY A 22 0.63 -12.12 4.04
C GLY A 22 1.28 -11.24 2.97
N GLU A 23 0.53 -10.36 2.30
CA GLU A 23 1.13 -9.44 1.34
C GLU A 23 1.91 -8.31 2.03
N LYS A 24 2.99 -7.90 1.35
CA LYS A 24 3.79 -6.74 1.72
C LYS A 24 3.78 -5.77 0.56
N VAL A 25 3.51 -4.51 0.84
CA VAL A 25 3.47 -3.45 -0.16
C VAL A 25 4.23 -2.23 0.33
N SER A 26 4.84 -1.49 -0.59
CA SER A 26 5.48 -0.22 -0.29
C SER A 26 4.72 0.90 -0.99
N LEU A 27 4.14 1.81 -0.21
CA LEU A 27 3.42 2.97 -0.72
C LEU A 27 4.37 4.15 -0.95
N CYS A 28 4.14 4.85 -2.06
CA CYS A 28 4.89 6.03 -2.45
C CYS A 28 4.56 7.22 -1.53
N ARG A 29 5.58 7.95 -1.11
CA ARG A 29 5.45 9.24 -0.42
C ARG A 29 6.13 10.40 -1.14
N CYS A 30 6.91 10.13 -2.18
CA CYS A 30 7.59 11.18 -2.94
C CYS A 30 6.73 11.77 -4.06
N PHE A 31 5.55 11.21 -4.34
CA PHE A 31 4.62 11.63 -5.41
C PHE A 31 5.21 11.63 -6.84
N LYS A 32 6.38 11.02 -7.05
CA LYS A 32 7.07 10.94 -8.35
C LYS A 32 7.02 9.54 -8.98
N SER A 33 6.43 8.56 -8.29
CA SER A 33 6.32 7.19 -8.79
C SER A 33 5.45 7.11 -10.04
N LYS A 34 5.92 6.36 -11.05
CA LYS A 34 5.13 6.05 -12.25
C LYS A 34 4.06 4.99 -11.98
N LYS A 35 4.16 4.28 -10.86
CA LYS A 35 3.20 3.26 -10.39
C LYS A 35 2.41 3.75 -9.19
N PHE A 36 2.12 5.05 -9.11
CA PHE A 36 1.38 5.63 -7.99
C PHE A 36 0.04 4.89 -7.80
N PRO A 37 -0.30 4.43 -6.59
CA PRO A 37 0.20 4.83 -5.27
C PRO A 37 1.40 4.02 -4.76
N LEU A 38 1.87 3.02 -5.51
CA LEU A 38 2.96 2.14 -5.11
C LEU A 38 4.32 2.79 -5.33
N CYS A 39 5.30 2.43 -4.50
CA CYS A 39 6.67 2.86 -4.66
C CYS A 39 7.37 2.04 -5.74
N ASP A 40 7.97 2.72 -6.71
CA ASP A 40 8.75 2.12 -7.80
C ASP A 40 10.27 2.38 -7.68
N GLY A 41 10.70 3.04 -6.61
CA GLY A 41 12.11 3.38 -6.35
C GLY A 41 12.53 4.77 -6.83
N THR A 42 11.65 5.52 -7.53
CA THR A 42 11.95 6.88 -8.02
C THR A 42 12.38 7.84 -6.90
N HIS A 43 11.93 7.60 -5.67
CA HIS A 43 12.33 8.39 -4.50
C HIS A 43 13.84 8.45 -4.26
N LYS A 44 14.63 7.50 -4.75
CA LYS A 44 16.09 7.50 -4.59
C LYS A 44 16.80 8.54 -5.46
N LEU A 45 16.17 8.94 -6.56
CA LEU A 45 16.71 9.89 -7.52
C LEU A 45 16.14 11.29 -7.29
N GLU A 46 14.83 11.38 -7.05
CA GLU A 46 14.08 12.64 -7.11
C GLU A 46 13.31 12.94 -5.80
N GLY A 47 13.41 12.08 -4.79
CA GLY A 47 12.56 12.14 -3.59
C GLY A 47 13.30 12.60 -2.34
N THR A 48 12.57 13.30 -1.48
CA THR A 48 13.02 13.64 -0.12
C THR A 48 12.61 12.59 0.92
N HIS A 49 11.61 11.76 0.61
CA HIS A 49 11.01 10.80 1.54
C HIS A 49 11.04 9.38 0.97
N GLY A 50 11.45 8.42 1.81
CA GLY A 50 11.33 6.99 1.52
C GLY A 50 9.88 6.49 1.58
N PRO A 51 9.60 5.28 1.06
CA PRO A 51 8.25 4.71 1.04
C PRO A 51 7.77 4.32 2.44
N VAL A 52 6.46 4.09 2.57
CA VAL A 52 5.88 3.41 3.73
C VAL A 52 5.73 1.94 3.40
N SER A 53 6.30 1.06 4.21
CA SER A 53 6.12 -0.37 4.07
C SER A 53 4.94 -0.83 4.92
N ILE A 54 3.97 -1.48 4.28
CA ILE A 54 2.79 -2.05 4.91
C ILE A 54 2.88 -3.56 4.76
N GLN A 55 2.67 -4.28 5.86
CA GLN A 55 2.55 -5.73 5.90
C GLN A 55 1.16 -6.08 6.41
N VAL A 56 0.40 -6.83 5.62
CA VAL A 56 -0.90 -7.34 6.05
C VAL A 56 -0.65 -8.65 6.77
N THR A 57 -0.84 -8.65 8.08
CA THR A 57 -0.82 -9.90 8.87
C THR A 57 -2.13 -10.65 8.64
N PRO A 58 -2.10 -11.98 8.48
CA PRO A 58 -3.32 -12.77 8.56
C PRO A 58 -4.00 -12.53 9.91
N CYS A 59 -5.33 -12.50 9.91
CA CYS A 59 -6.09 -12.56 11.15
C CYS A 59 -5.75 -13.90 11.80
N GLU A 60 -5.03 -13.87 12.91
CA GLU A 60 -4.92 -15.05 13.76
C GLU A 60 -6.33 -15.30 14.30
N GLU A 61 -6.93 -16.44 13.94
CA GLU A 61 -8.12 -16.92 14.62
C GLU A 61 -7.75 -16.98 16.11
N ASP A 62 -8.46 -16.21 16.94
CA ASP A 62 -8.40 -16.32 18.40
C ASP A 62 -8.58 -17.80 18.76
N LYS A 63 -7.47 -18.52 18.95
CA LYS A 63 -7.49 -19.87 19.50
C LYS A 63 -8.08 -19.70 20.89
N LYS A 64 -9.37 -20.05 21.03
CA LYS A 64 -10.06 -20.23 22.30
C LYS A 64 -9.07 -20.77 23.33
N GLN A 65 -8.73 -19.96 24.32
CA GLN A 65 -8.06 -20.44 25.49
C GLN A 65 -9.07 -21.28 26.27
N THR A 66 -9.03 -22.59 26.04
CA THR A 66 -9.67 -23.60 26.89
C THR A 66 -8.61 -24.07 27.87
N ASP A 67 -8.72 -23.63 29.12
CA ASP A 67 -8.93 -24.49 30.30
C ASP A 67 -9.42 -23.61 31.47
#